data_AF-A0A1I9GBK4-F1
#
_entry.id   AF-A0A1I9GBK4-F1
#
_cell.length_a   1.000
_cell.length_b   1.000
_cell.length_c   1.000
_cell.angle_alpha   90.00
_cell.angle_beta   90.00
_cell.angle_gamma   90.00
#
_symmetry.space_group_name_H-M   'P 1'
#
loop_
_entity.id
_entity.type
_entity.pdbx_description
1 polymer ?
#
loop_
_entity_poly.entity_id
_entity_poly.type
_entity_poly.pdbx_seq_one_letter_code
_entity_poly.pdbx_strand_id
1 'polypeptide(L)' 'MATGILFDDMFLVKDVDPEGKKFDRVSRLFCDSESFKMELILDVNTQLYPMNLNDKFRLLLATTLRDDGLPDEREFDNQV' A
#
# COMPACT_ATOMS: atom_id res chain seq x y z
N MET A 1 -11.06 7.08 20.94
CA MET A 1 -9.99 6.11 20.63
C MET A 1 -10.59 5.02 19.77
N ALA A 2 -10.76 5.31 18.48
CA ALA A 2 -11.15 4.32 17.48
C ALA A 2 -10.52 4.79 16.17
N THR A 3 -9.20 4.71 16.11
CA THR A 3 -8.46 4.92 14.87
C THR A 3 -8.94 3.83 13.93
N GLY A 4 -9.71 4.16 12.90
CA GLY A 4 -10.28 3.20 11.94
C GLY A 4 -9.25 2.36 11.18
N ILE A 5 -8.00 2.33 11.64
CA ILE A 5 -6.88 1.52 11.21
C ILE A 5 -7.21 0.05 11.47
N LEU A 6 -7.27 -0.72 10.39
CA LEU A 6 -7.42 -2.17 10.40
C LEU A 6 -6.06 -2.87 10.39
N PHE A 7 -5.06 -2.25 9.78
CA PHE A 7 -3.76 -2.86 9.55
C PHE A 7 -2.69 -1.77 9.43
N ASP A 8 -1.53 -2.03 10.00
CA ASP A 8 -0.40 -1.10 10.02
C ASP A 8 0.90 -1.89 10.20
N ASP A 9 1.75 -1.88 9.18
CA ASP A 9 2.99 -2.64 9.20
C ASP A 9 4.03 -2.12 8.19
N MET A 10 5.29 -2.52 8.39
CA MET A 10 6.41 -2.21 7.50
C MET A 10 6.72 -3.41 6.60
N PHE A 11 6.82 -3.15 5.30
CA PHE A 11 7.11 -4.13 4.26
C PHE A 11 8.43 -3.82 3.57
N LEU A 12 9.13 -4.88 3.19
CA LEU A 12 10.33 -4.85 2.36
C LEU A 12 10.01 -5.44 0.98
N VAL A 13 10.30 -4.69 -0.08
CA VAL A 13 10.15 -5.19 -1.46
C VAL A 13 11.20 -6.26 -1.75
N LYS A 14 10.75 -7.48 -2.01
CA LYS A 14 11.58 -8.66 -2.28
C LYS A 14 11.75 -8.96 -3.75
N ASP A 15 10.75 -8.61 -4.56
CA ASP A 15 10.81 -8.76 -6.01
C ASP A 15 9.90 -7.73 -6.70
N VAL A 16 10.22 -7.42 -7.95
CA VAL A 16 9.48 -6.49 -8.80
C VAL A 16 9.30 -7.12 -10.17
N ASP A 17 8.04 -7.36 -10.57
CA ASP A 17 7.67 -7.96 -11.85
C ASP A 17 8.38 -9.32 -12.13
N PRO A 18 8.21 -10.35 -11.28
CA PRO A 18 8.90 -11.64 -11.43
C PRO A 18 8.58 -12.37 -12.74
N GLU A 19 7.42 -12.09 -13.33
CA GLU A 19 7.01 -12.62 -14.64
C GLU A 19 7.47 -11.73 -15.83
N GLY A 20 8.37 -10.79 -15.56
CA GLY A 20 8.77 -9.73 -16.48
C GLY A 20 7.81 -8.54 -16.49
N LYS A 21 8.33 -7.39 -16.94
CA LYS A 21 7.58 -6.14 -17.01
C LYS A 21 6.52 -6.20 -18.11
N LYS A 22 5.25 -6.30 -17.71
CA LYS A 22 4.09 -6.36 -18.62
C LYS A 22 3.46 -4.99 -18.91
N PHE A 23 3.65 -4.01 -18.01
CA PHE A 23 3.05 -2.68 -18.12
C PHE A 23 4.11 -1.60 -17.91
N ASP A 24 4.05 -0.49 -18.66
CA ASP A 24 5.08 0.55 -18.59
C ASP A 24 5.04 1.34 -17.26
N ARG A 25 3.84 1.58 -16.75
CA ARG A 25 3.55 2.49 -15.62
C ARG A 25 3.12 1.78 -14.34
N VAL A 26 2.93 0.47 -14.41
CA VAL A 26 2.48 -0.34 -13.27
C VAL A 26 3.45 -1.48 -13.10
N SER A 27 3.90 -1.70 -11.87
CA SER A 27 4.68 -2.87 -11.51
C SER A 27 3.98 -3.64 -10.39
N ARG A 28 4.13 -4.96 -10.44
CA ARG A 28 3.69 -5.87 -9.39
C ARG A 28 4.83 -6.10 -8.41
N LEU A 29 4.64 -5.63 -7.19
CA LEU A 29 5.58 -5.79 -6.10
C LEU A 29 5.26 -7.06 -5.32
N PHE A 30 6.29 -7.83 -4.98
CA PHE A 30 6.23 -8.90 -3.97
C PHE A 30 6.98 -8.40 -2.75
N CYS A 31 6.31 -8.37 -1.61
CA CYS A 31 6.84 -7.77 -0.39
C CYS A 31 6.65 -8.70 0.80
N ASP A 32 7.62 -8.69 1.70
CA ASP A 32 7.53 -9.40 2.98
C ASP A 32 7.38 -8.38 4.10
N SER A 33 6.49 -8.69 5.02
CA SER A 33 6.35 -7.94 6.27
C SER A 33 7.58 -8.15 7.16
N GLU A 34 8.01 -7.09 7.85
CA GLU A 34 9.09 -7.17 8.84
C GLU A 34 8.59 -7.63 10.21
N SER A 35 7.34 -7.34 10.56
CA SER A 35 6.78 -7.60 11.89
C SER A 35 6.01 -8.93 11.95
N PHE A 36 5.28 -9.23 10.88
CA PHE A 36 4.42 -10.39 10.76
C PHE A 36 4.97 -11.28 9.64
N LYS A 37 4.81 -12.61 9.74
CA LYS A 37 5.19 -13.52 8.64
C LYS A 37 4.13 -13.47 7.54
N MET A 38 3.95 -12.29 6.94
CA MET A 38 2.98 -12.02 5.89
C MET A 38 3.70 -11.67 4.59
N GLU A 39 3.12 -12.14 3.50
CA GLU A 39 3.51 -11.79 2.14
C GLU A 39 2.45 -10.87 1.55
N LEU A 40 2.87 -9.86 0.80
CA LEU A 40 2.03 -8.87 0.14
C LEU A 40 2.36 -8.83 -1.35
N ILE A 41 1.34 -8.98 -2.18
CA ILE A 41 1.43 -8.74 -3.62
C ILE A 41 0.63 -7.48 -3.93
N LEU A 42 1.28 -6.45 -4.47
CA LEU A 42 0.66 -5.14 -4.69
C LEU A 42 1.03 -4.57 -6.06
N ASP A 43 0.02 -4.19 -6.84
CA ASP A 43 0.21 -3.48 -8.11
C ASP A 43 0.24 -1.97 -7.84
N VAL A 44 1.36 -1.30 -8.16
CA VAL A 44 1.57 0.13 -7.88
C VAL A 44 1.86 0.89 -9.17
N ASN A 45 1.35 2.11 -9.29
CA ASN A 45 1.73 3.03 -10.35
C ASN A 45 3.16 3.56 -10.12
N THR A 46 4.14 2.90 -10.73
CA THR A 46 5.56 3.20 -10.57
C THR A 46 6.02 4.46 -11.33
N GLN A 47 5.17 5.04 -12.19
CA GLN A 47 5.45 6.35 -12.78
C GLN A 47 5.29 7.48 -11.76
N LEU A 48 4.27 7.38 -10.90
CA LEU A 48 3.97 8.40 -9.88
C LEU A 48 4.75 8.15 -8.59
N TYR A 49 4.93 6.88 -8.22
CA TYR A 49 5.61 6.47 -7.00
C TYR A 49 6.65 5.40 -7.32
N PRO A 50 7.89 5.78 -7.70
CA PRO A 50 8.94 4.83 -8.02
C PRO A 50 9.29 3.96 -6.81
N MET A 51 9.28 2.65 -7.00
CA MET A 51 9.58 1.65 -5.97
C MET A 51 10.59 0.65 -6.54
N ASN A 52 11.64 0.36 -5.78
CA ASN A 52 12.75 -0.49 -6.20
C ASN A 52 12.88 -1.72 -5.29
N LEU A 53 13.63 -2.69 -5.79
CA LEU A 53 14.04 -3.84 -4.99
C LEU A 53 14.77 -3.40 -3.71
N ASN A 54 14.41 -4.01 -2.58
CA ASN A 54 14.87 -3.68 -1.22
C ASN A 54 14.36 -2.35 -0.63
N ASP A 55 13.47 -1.62 -1.31
CA ASP A 55 12.82 -0.48 -0.67
C ASP A 55 11.93 -0.95 0.49
N LYS A 56 11.90 -0.15 1.55
CA LYS A 56 11.01 -0.35 2.70
C LYS A 56 9.92 0.70 2.69
N PHE A 57 8.69 0.26 2.91
CA PHE A 57 7.55 1.16 3.02
C PHE A 57 6.62 0.70 4.15
N ARG A 58 5.86 1.64 4.69
CA ARG A 58 4.83 1.35 5.69
C ARG A 58 3.48 1.30 5.00
N LEU A 59 2.75 0.20 5.14
CA LEU A 59 1.39 0.07 4.66
C LEU A 59 0.43 0.22 5.83
N LEU A 60 -0.52 1.15 5.68
CA LEU A 60 -1.61 1.34 6.62
C LEU A 60 -2.93 1.20 5.86
N LEU A 61 -3.84 0.37 6.38
CA LEU A 61 -5.20 0.21 5.88
C LEU A 61 -6.18 0.69 6.93
N ALA A 62 -7.13 1.53 6.55
CA ALA A 62 -8.16 2.06 7.43
C ALA A 62 -9.55 2.00 6.77
N THR A 63 -10.60 1.89 7.58
CA THR A 63 -12.01 1.91 7.14
C THR A 63 -12.54 3.31 6.83
N THR A 64 -11.85 4.33 7.32
CA THR A 64 -12.22 5.73 7.16
C THR A 64 -10.96 6.59 7.21
N LEU A 65 -10.96 7.69 6.46
CA LEU A 65 -9.93 8.73 6.54
C LEU A 65 -10.24 9.77 7.62
N ARG A 66 -11.43 9.70 8.22
CA ARG A 66 -11.88 10.65 9.23
C ARG A 66 -11.28 10.30 10.60
N ASP A 67 -10.71 11.29 11.25
CA ASP A 67 -10.18 11.15 12.62
C ASP A 67 -11.27 10.95 13.68
N ASP A 68 -12.52 11.30 13.35
CA ASP A 68 -13.69 11.14 14.24
C ASP A 68 -14.23 9.70 14.27
N GLY A 69 -13.71 8.81 13.42
CA GLY A 69 -14.11 7.40 13.36
C GLY A 69 -15.51 7.17 12.79
N LEU A 70 -16.15 8.20 12.23
CA LEU A 70 -17.41 8.01 11.53
C LEU A 70 -17.21 7.25 10.21
N PRO A 71 -18.23 6.51 9.74
CA PRO A 71 -18.17 5.79 8.47
C PRO A 71 -17.90 6.74 7.30
N ASP A 72 -17.29 6.21 6.25
CA ASP A 72 -17.12 6.93 5.00
C ASP A 72 -18.49 7.36 4.41
N GLU A 73 -18.58 8.64 4.02
CA GLU A 73 -19.77 9.22 3.39
C GLU A 73 -19.89 8.85 1.90
N ARG A 74 -18.90 8.11 1.37
CA ARG A 74 -18.85 7.59 -0.01
C ARG A 74 -18.72 8.66 -1.08
N GLU A 75 -18.48 9.90 -0.69
CA GLU A 75 -18.11 11.01 -1.56
C GLU A 75 -16.66 11.39 -1.28
N PHE A 76 -15.84 11.39 -2.33
CA PHE A 76 -14.46 11.87 -2.27
C PHE A 76 -14.40 13.28 -2.85
N ASP A 77 -14.22 14.27 -1.98
CA ASP A 77 -13.97 15.65 -2.40
C ASP A 77 -12.46 15.84 -2.66
N ASN A 78 -12.12 16.16 -3.90
CA ASN A 78 -10.74 16.37 -4.34
C ASN A 78 -10.29 17.85 -4.23
N GLN A 79 -11.09 18.73 -3.63
CA GLN A 79 -10.82 20.17 -3.51
C GLN A 79 -10.27 20.61 -2.16
N VAL A 80 -9.92 19.67 -1.27
CA VAL A 80 -9.21 19.95 -0.02
C VAL A 80 -7.70 19.90 -0.22
#